data_AF-A0A8X6XF19-F1
#
_entry.id   AF-A0A8X6XF19-F1
#
_cell.length_a   1.000
_cell.length_b   1.000
_cell.length_c   1.000
_cell.angle_alpha   90.00
_cell.angle_beta   90.00
_cell.angle_gamma   90.00
#
_symmetry.space_group_name_H-M   'P 1'
#
loop_
_entity.id
_entity.type
_entity.pdbx_description
1 polymer ?
#
loop_
_entity_poly.entity_id
_entity_poly.type
_entity_poly.pdbx_seq_one_letter_code
_entity_poly.pdbx_strand_id
1 'polypeptide(L)'
;MLKYLELLPYFTPLGFQQVHIVPIVVGSLGAWDPENDVFLRKVATNRYLVVLRKLYVFDCIRWSRDIYIQHLTGAKQYSTDAPIQPPSQCTQEHLPDSVNSGPS
;
A
#
# COMPACT_ATOMS: atom_id res chain seq x y z
N MET A 1 -7.49 -14.72 11.83
CA MET A 1 -8.69 -14.27 11.08
C MET A 1 -9.93 -14.05 11.96
N LEU A 2 -9.80 -13.95 13.30
CA LEU A 2 -10.96 -13.79 14.20
C LEU A 2 -11.29 -12.32 14.52
N LYS A 3 -10.32 -11.41 14.40
CA LYS A 3 -10.48 -9.98 14.74
C LYS A 3 -11.63 -9.30 13.98
N TYR A 4 -11.86 -9.66 12.72
CA TYR A 4 -12.89 -9.06 11.89
C TYR A 4 -14.24 -9.78 11.97
N LEU A 5 -14.34 -10.87 12.74
CA LEU A 5 -15.55 -11.66 12.85
C LEU A 5 -16.70 -10.88 13.49
N GLU A 6 -16.36 -9.95 14.39
CA GLU A 6 -17.31 -9.03 15.03
C GLU A 6 -17.99 -8.07 14.04
N LEU A 7 -17.47 -7.92 12.82
CA LEU A 7 -18.13 -7.13 11.78
C LEU A 7 -19.37 -7.83 11.24
N LEU A 8 -19.44 -9.16 11.28
CA LEU A 8 -20.61 -9.89 10.79
C LEU A 8 -21.91 -9.48 11.50
N PRO A 9 -22.02 -9.52 12.84
CA PRO A 9 -23.24 -9.09 13.54
C PRO A 9 -23.54 -7.59 13.37
N TYR A 10 -22.54 -6.76 13.05
CA TYR A 10 -22.76 -5.34 12.76
C TYR A 10 -23.46 -5.13 11.40
N PHE A 11 -23.10 -5.89 10.37
CA PHE A 11 -23.67 -5.74 9.02
C PHE A 11 -24.99 -6.49 8.82
N THR A 12 -25.28 -7.55 9.59
CA THR A 12 -26.55 -8.28 9.54
C THR A 12 -27.81 -7.39 9.68
N PRO A 13 -27.92 -6.49 10.68
CA PRO A 13 -29.09 -5.62 10.84
C PRO A 13 -29.22 -4.54 9.75
N LEU A 14 -28.17 -4.28 8.97
CA LEU A 14 -28.20 -3.34 7.85
C LEU A 14 -28.84 -3.93 6.57
N GLY A 15 -29.32 -5.18 6.63
CA GLY A 15 -30.01 -5.85 5.52
C GLY A 15 -29.08 -6.56 4.53
N PHE A 16 -27.78 -6.67 4.84
CA PHE A 16 -26.86 -7.47 4.03
C PHE A 16 -27.10 -8.96 4.26
N GLN A 17 -27.47 -9.69 3.21
CA GLN A 17 -27.77 -11.13 3.30
C GLN A 17 -26.53 -12.00 3.50
N GLN A 18 -25.39 -11.58 2.97
CA GLN A 18 -24.14 -12.32 3.05
C GLN A 18 -22.94 -11.35 3.12
N VAL A 19 -22.05 -11.57 4.08
CA VAL A 19 -20.85 -10.76 4.30
C VAL A 19 -19.63 -11.68 4.26
N HIS A 20 -18.66 -11.31 3.44
CA HIS A 20 -17.42 -12.07 3.27
C HIS A 20 -16.22 -11.20 3.63
N ILE A 21 -15.33 -11.74 4.46
CA ILE A 21 -14.06 -11.12 4.79
C ILE A 21 -12.99 -11.91 4.08
N VAL A 22 -12.40 -11.31 3.06
CA VAL A 22 -11.39 -11.96 2.22
C VAL A 22 -10.10 -11.15 2.32
N PRO A 23 -8.98 -11.76 2.77
CA PRO A 23 -7.69 -11.08 2.74
C PRO A 23 -7.21 -10.94 1.30
N ILE A 24 -6.63 -9.78 0.98
CA ILE A 24 -5.84 -9.60 -0.26
C ILE A 24 -4.39 -9.90 0.08
N VAL A 25 -3.84 -10.93 -0.56
CA VAL A 25 -2.47 -11.39 -0.30
C VAL A 25 -1.51 -10.80 -1.32
N VAL A 26 -0.53 -10.03 -0.83
CA VAL A 26 0.55 -9.46 -1.64
C VAL A 26 1.87 -9.71 -0.92
N GLY A 27 2.86 -10.26 -1.62
CA GLY A 27 4.21 -10.44 -1.10
C GLY A 27 4.95 -9.10 -0.97
N SER A 28 5.94 -9.03 -0.08
CA SER A 28 6.69 -7.79 0.23
C SER A 28 7.37 -7.14 -0.97
N LEU A 29 7.76 -7.94 -1.97
CA LEU A 29 8.34 -7.46 -3.24
C LEU A 29 7.30 -7.27 -4.35
N GLY A 30 6.00 -7.32 -4.01
CA GLY A 30 4.90 -7.11 -4.95
C GLY A 30 4.35 -8.36 -5.63
N ALA A 31 4.68 -9.56 -5.12
CA ALA A 31 4.11 -10.81 -5.65
C ALA A 31 2.59 -10.83 -5.43
N TRP A 32 1.81 -10.93 -6.49
CA TRP A 32 0.36 -10.95 -6.44
C TRP A 32 -0.16 -12.38 -6.37
N ASP A 33 -1.05 -12.67 -5.42
CA ASP A 33 -1.75 -13.97 -5.37
C ASP A 33 -2.86 -14.04 -6.44
N PRO A 34 -2.82 -15.00 -7.39
CA PRO A 34 -3.88 -15.19 -8.37
C PRO A 34 -5.28 -15.41 -7.77
N GLU A 35 -5.37 -15.97 -6.55
CA GLU A 35 -6.66 -16.21 -5.87
C GLU A 35 -7.36 -14.90 -5.49
N ASN A 36 -6.62 -13.79 -5.35
CA ASN A 36 -7.22 -12.47 -5.14
C ASN A 36 -8.18 -12.11 -6.29
N ASP A 37 -7.85 -12.48 -7.52
CA ASP A 37 -8.65 -12.11 -8.70
C ASP A 37 -10.00 -12.84 -8.72
N VAL A 38 -10.10 -14.04 -8.15
CA VAL A 38 -11.34 -14.82 -8.08
C VAL A 38 -12.42 -14.06 -7.32
N PHE A 39 -12.05 -13.48 -6.19
CA PHE A 39 -12.95 -12.64 -5.41
C PHE A 39 -13.14 -11.26 -6.05
N LEU A 40 -12.06 -10.62 -6.47
CA LEU A 40 -12.11 -9.24 -6.94
C LEU A 40 -12.92 -9.06 -8.23
N ARG A 41 -12.99 -10.08 -9.10
CA ARG A 41 -13.88 -10.08 -10.28
C ARG A 41 -15.37 -9.96 -9.94
N LYS A 42 -15.78 -10.29 -8.70
CA LYS A 42 -17.18 -10.15 -8.25
C LYS A 42 -17.53 -8.71 -7.84
N VAL A 43 -16.53 -7.91 -7.48
CA VAL A 43 -16.72 -6.57 -6.89
C VAL A 43 -16.25 -5.43 -7.80
N ALA A 44 -15.46 -5.71 -8.83
CA ALA A 44 -14.95 -4.70 -9.75
C ALA A 44 -14.79 -5.19 -11.19
N THR A 45 -14.73 -4.24 -12.12
CA THR A 45 -14.53 -4.53 -13.55
C THR A 45 -13.09 -4.96 -13.85
N ASN A 46 -12.88 -5.81 -14.86
CA ASN A 46 -11.55 -6.27 -15.27
C ASN A 46 -10.58 -5.11 -15.54
N ARG A 47 -11.06 -4.01 -16.14
CA ARG A 47 -10.24 -2.81 -16.38
C ARG A 47 -9.78 -2.17 -15.08
N TYR A 48 -10.66 -2.09 -14.08
CA TYR A 48 -10.30 -1.53 -12.78
C TYR A 48 -9.36 -2.45 -12.00
N LEU A 49 -9.52 -3.77 -12.10
CA LEU A 49 -8.64 -4.73 -11.42
C LEU A 49 -7.16 -4.56 -11.76
N VAL A 50 -6.85 -4.21 -13.01
CA VAL A 50 -5.47 -3.93 -13.43
C VAL A 50 -4.88 -2.75 -12.65
N VAL A 51 -5.66 -1.70 -12.44
CA VAL A 51 -5.24 -0.51 -11.67
C VAL A 51 -5.17 -0.84 -10.19
N LEU A 52 -6.20 -1.51 -9.66
CA LEU A 52 -6.29 -1.89 -8.25
C LEU A 52 -5.11 -2.76 -7.82
N ARG A 53 -4.73 -3.76 -8.63
CA ARG A 53 -3.56 -4.60 -8.39
C ARG A 53 -2.28 -3.78 -8.27
N LYS A 54 -2.07 -2.83 -9.18
CA LYS A 54 -0.88 -1.95 -9.16
C LYS A 54 -0.84 -1.10 -7.90
N LEU A 55 -1.99 -0.56 -7.47
CA LEU A 55 -2.07 0.23 -6.24
C LEU A 55 -1.70 -0.60 -5.01
N TYR A 56 -2.26 -1.80 -4.86
CA TYR A 56 -1.93 -2.67 -3.73
C TYR A 56 -0.47 -3.13 -3.72
N VAL A 57 0.06 -3.51 -4.89
CA VAL A 57 1.47 -3.90 -5.03
C VAL A 57 2.39 -2.74 -4.68
N PHE A 58 2.10 -1.54 -5.18
CA PHE A 58 2.90 -0.36 -4.89
C PHE A 58 2.88 -0.01 -3.40
N ASP A 59 1.71 -0.06 -2.76
CA ASP A 59 1.58 0.21 -1.33
C ASP A 59 2.34 -0.83 -0.49
N CYS A 60 2.24 -2.12 -0.85
CA CYS A 60 2.98 -3.19 -0.16
C CYS A 60 4.51 -3.01 -0.26
N ILE A 61 5.01 -2.65 -1.44
CA ILE A 61 6.45 -2.38 -1.64
C ILE A 61 6.87 -1.14 -0.83
N ARG A 62 6.06 -0.08 -0.84
CA ARG A 62 6.30 1.12 -0.03
C ARG A 62 6.43 0.77 1.45
N TRP A 63 5.47 0.04 1.99
CA TRP A 63 5.50 -0.41 3.39
C TRP A 63 6.73 -1.26 3.69
N SER A 64 7.06 -2.19 2.80
CA SER A 64 8.23 -3.06 2.96
C SER A 64 9.54 -2.25 2.98
N ARG A 65 9.67 -1.24 2.10
CA ARG A 65 10.80 -0.31 2.06
C ARG A 65 10.86 0.56 3.31
N ASP A 66 9.73 1.10 3.75
CA ASP A 66 9.66 1.98 4.93
C ASP A 66 10.06 1.22 6.20
N ILE A 67 9.62 -0.04 6.36
CA ILE A 67 10.04 -0.92 7.46
C ILE A 67 11.54 -1.20 7.40
N TYR A 68 12.09 -1.51 6.22
CA TYR A 68 13.51 -1.79 6.05
C TYR A 68 14.39 -0.56 6.35
N ILE A 69 14.03 0.61 5.82
CA ILE A 69 14.78 1.84 6.08
C ILE A 69 14.69 2.24 7.55
N GLN A 70 13.53 2.06 8.20
CA GLN A 70 13.41 2.28 9.63
C GLN A 70 14.32 1.33 10.42
N HIS A 71 14.44 0.07 10.01
CA HIS A 71 15.35 -0.89 10.64
C HIS A 71 16.81 -0.45 10.51
N LEU A 72 17.22 0.06 9.35
CA LEU A 72 18.60 0.52 9.11
C LEU A 72 18.94 1.83 9.83
N THR A 73 18.03 2.80 9.81
CA THR A 73 18.30 4.17 10.28
C THR A 73 17.84 4.42 11.71
N GLY A 74 16.98 3.55 12.26
CA GLY A 74 16.26 3.79 13.53
C GLY A 74 15.19 4.88 13.43
N ALA A 75 15.08 5.59 12.32
CA ALA A 75 14.13 6.69 12.13
C ALA A 75 12.81 6.18 11.52
N LYS A 76 11.68 6.55 12.14
CA LYS A 76 10.34 6.18 11.68
C LYS A 76 10.06 6.79 10.30
N GLN A 77 9.70 5.95 9.32
CA GLN A 77 9.49 6.36 7.93
C GLN A 77 8.02 6.67 7.57
N TYR A 78 7.09 6.36 8.48
CA TYR A 78 5.66 6.59 8.30
C TYR A 78 5.10 7.40 9.48
N SER A 79 4.29 8.42 9.21
CA SER A 79 3.60 9.18 10.25
C SER A 79 2.20 8.64 10.45
N THR A 80 1.79 8.36 11.69
CA THR A 80 0.41 7.92 12.00
C THR A 80 -0.61 9.02 11.74
N ASP A 81 -0.19 10.29 11.81
CA ASP A 81 -1.08 11.47 11.76
C ASP A 81 -1.07 12.20 10.41
N ALA A 82 -0.29 11.72 9.44
CA ALA A 82 -0.27 12.32 8.11
C ALA A 82 -1.44 11.78 7.28
N PRO A 83 -2.26 12.65 6.65
CA PRO A 83 -3.17 12.21 5.59
C PRO A 83 -2.38 11.42 4.57
N ILE A 84 -2.95 10.33 4.03
CA ILE A 84 -2.34 9.50 2.99
C ILE A 84 -1.83 10.44 1.89
N GLN A 85 -0.53 10.72 1.90
CA GLN A 85 0.05 11.56 0.89
C GLN A 85 0.09 10.70 -0.37
N PRO A 86 -0.54 11.13 -1.49
CA PRO A 86 -0.33 10.47 -2.77
C PRO A 86 1.18 10.40 -3.00
N PRO A 87 1.68 9.35 -3.71
CA PRO A 87 3.11 9.14 -3.85
C PRO A 87 3.78 10.43 -4.32
N SER A 88 4.50 11.06 -3.40
CA SER A 88 5.35 12.20 -3.71
C SER A 88 6.28 11.70 -4.79
N GLN A 89 6.23 12.37 -5.95
CA GLN A 89 7.17 12.10 -7.03
C GLN A 89 8.57 12.03 -6.43
N CYS A 90 9.31 10.98 -6.81
CA CYS A 90 10.73 10.79 -6.50
C CYS A 90 11.42 12.15 -6.41
N THR A 91 11.74 12.59 -5.19
CA THR A 91 12.50 13.82 -4.98
C THR A 91 13.82 13.61 -5.70
N GLN A 92 14.00 14.30 -6.83
CA GLN A 92 15.28 14.36 -7.51
C GLN A 92 16.31 14.83 -6.48
N GLU A 93 17.33 14.01 -6.26
CA GLU A 93 18.45 14.38 -5.40
C GLU A 93 19.09 15.63 -6.00
N HIS A 94 18.91 16.76 -5.31
CA HIS A 94 19.66 17.97 -5.60
C HIS A 94 21.10 17.70 -5.15
N LEU A 95 21.95 17.42 -6.13
CA LEU A 95 23.40 17.29 -5.99
C LEU A 95 23.97 18.56 -5.31
N PRO A 96 24.86 18.45 -4.31
CA PRO A 96 25.46 19.63 -3.72
C PRO A 96 26.29 20.38 -4.77
N ASP A 97 26.02 21.67 -4.94
CA ASP A 97 26.77 22.55 -5.82
C ASP A 97 28.27 22.43 -5.52
N SER A 98 29.01 22.02 -6.55
CA SER A 98 30.46 21.90 -6.49
C SER A 98 31.09 23.27 -6.21
N VAL A 99 32.05 23.26 -5.28
CA VAL A 99 32.90 24.39 -4.93
C VAL A 99 33.50 24.99 -6.22
N ASN A 100 33.30 26.28 -6.47
CA ASN A 100 34.00 26.97 -7.55
C ASN A 100 35.14 27.80 -6.96
N SER A 101 36.34 27.26 -7.08
CA SER A 101 37.62 27.91 -6.83
C SER A 101 38.12 28.64 -8.08
N GLY A 102 37.94 29.97 -8.13
CA GLY A 102 38.67 30.95 -8.98
C GLY A 102 38.64 30.73 -10.51
N PRO A 103 39.35 31.53 -11.35
CA PRO A 103 40.17 32.72 -11.06
C PRO A 103 39.90 33.95 -11.97
N SER A 104 40.39 35.13 -11.59
CA SER A 104 41.17 36.12 -12.38
C SER A 104 41.25 37.44 -11.65
#